data_AF-A0A6J2TCI4-F1
#
_entry.id   AF-A0A6J2TCI4-F1
#
_cell.length_a   1.000
_cell.length_b   1.000
_cell.length_c   1.000
_cell.angle_alpha   90.00
_cell.angle_beta   90.00
_cell.angle_gamma   90.00
#
_symmetry.space_group_name_H-M   'P 1'
#
loop_
_entity.id
_entity.type
_entity.pdbx_description
1 polymer ?
#
loop_
_entity_poly.entity_id
_entity_poly.type
_entity_poly.pdbx_seq_one_letter_code
_entity_poly.pdbx_strand_id
1 'polypeptide(L)'
;MTSCNVKQIQQRLDGLLAYMQPHWSFVNCHMVNYITDEHWEHFVPQKLRVEVPTATDVKQCIETLFWKGDRQTQQFPEFASFLAAGELQRLTCSDTELLTTVEDLEKQLLDADSEQATLSIKEFMSAKKCHEVEITAALVHKLIESASKKQDNDFYIVDAGDGKGYLSSRLALQYYHRVLGIDANAKNTENALARNSKLQRAWNGLTVRAELQGQGITPKRRGKNATKECGNPAPKLDNYKTSSKFITTQLDLCALLDESFPEQQVDKMKRICLTGLHTCGNLAATCLQVFDAQPNCEILCNIGCCYHLLKERYSDQEFFGNKALMDMQTEYGFPLSDYLRERNVCLGRNARMLAAQSMERTQAAKELPNITLYYRALIELLVCRHAPHLKNELQVGKVRKFQNFYEYVQLCAKKLNATWLGALEEAELEELARSCDVDRHYLELFYLLRMSFAPVLESLILLDRLLYLKERGHKKSYLVNLFDAVISPRHYAIVAFKSH
;
A
#
# COMPACT_ATOMS: atom_id res chain seq x y z
N MET A 1 -12.20 4.61 -25.85
CA MET A 1 -13.06 4.40 -24.66
C MET A 1 -13.07 5.69 -23.86
N THR A 2 -14.24 6.21 -23.50
CA THR A 2 -14.42 7.43 -22.71
C THR A 2 -13.85 7.26 -21.31
N SER A 3 -13.01 8.19 -20.86
CA SER A 3 -12.53 8.24 -19.47
C SER A 3 -13.71 8.18 -18.49
N CYS A 4 -13.60 7.36 -17.44
CA CYS A 4 -14.58 7.26 -16.36
C CYS A 4 -15.05 8.67 -15.92
N ASN A 5 -16.36 8.92 -15.93
CA ASN A 5 -16.91 10.22 -15.58
C ASN A 5 -17.30 10.33 -14.10
N VAL A 6 -17.44 11.56 -13.60
CA VAL A 6 -17.79 11.86 -12.19
C VAL A 6 -19.03 11.09 -11.72
N LYS A 7 -20.09 11.03 -12.53
CA LYS A 7 -21.35 10.37 -12.15
C LYS A 7 -21.18 8.86 -11.96
N GLN A 8 -20.38 8.20 -12.81
CA GLN A 8 -20.11 6.77 -12.68
C GLN A 8 -19.37 6.46 -11.38
N ILE A 9 -18.36 7.28 -11.02
CA ILE A 9 -17.63 7.11 -9.77
C ILE A 9 -18.55 7.34 -8.57
N GLN A 10 -19.40 8.38 -8.61
CA GLN A 10 -20.39 8.65 -7.56
C GLN A 10 -21.38 7.49 -7.38
N GLN A 11 -21.94 6.95 -8.47
CA GLN A 11 -22.82 5.78 -8.42
C GLN A 11 -22.13 4.55 -7.81
N ARG A 12 -20.85 4.32 -8.17
CA ARG A 12 -20.07 3.23 -7.59
C ARG A 12 -19.85 3.44 -6.09
N LEU A 13 -19.51 4.67 -5.68
CA LEU A 13 -19.35 5.03 -4.27
C LEU A 13 -20.66 4.86 -3.49
N ASP A 14 -21.81 5.20 -4.07
CA ASP A 14 -23.11 5.00 -3.42
C ASP A 14 -23.39 3.51 -3.16
N GLY A 15 -23.13 2.64 -4.15
CA GLY A 15 -23.26 1.19 -3.97
C GLY A 15 -22.31 0.64 -2.90
N LEU A 16 -21.06 1.09 -2.90
CA LEU A 16 -20.06 0.77 -1.88
C LEU A 16 -20.51 1.19 -0.47
N LEU A 17 -20.97 2.43 -0.31
CA LEU A 17 -21.42 2.95 0.97
C LEU A 17 -22.68 2.23 1.47
N ALA A 18 -23.62 1.93 0.57
CA ALA A 18 -24.81 1.16 0.90
C ALA A 18 -24.46 -0.26 1.38
N TYR A 19 -23.51 -0.93 0.72
CA TYR A 19 -22.99 -2.22 1.18
C TYR A 19 -22.26 -2.11 2.52
N MET A 20 -21.46 -1.07 2.74
CA MET A 20 -20.68 -0.91 3.96
C MET A 20 -21.51 -0.50 5.18
N GLN A 21 -22.69 0.10 4.99
CA GLN A 21 -23.54 0.63 6.07
C GLN A 21 -23.77 -0.37 7.22
N PRO A 22 -24.19 -1.63 6.98
CA PRO A 22 -24.37 -2.61 8.06
C PRO A 22 -23.05 -3.20 8.61
N HIS A 23 -21.90 -2.90 7.99
CA HIS A 23 -20.63 -3.56 8.26
C HIS A 23 -19.58 -2.66 8.94
N TRP A 24 -19.86 -1.38 9.17
CA TRP A 24 -18.89 -0.46 9.78
C TRP A 24 -18.40 -0.89 11.16
N SER A 25 -19.29 -1.37 12.03
CA SER A 25 -18.93 -1.91 13.34
C SER A 25 -18.09 -3.19 13.20
N PHE A 26 -18.46 -4.07 12.26
CA PHE A 26 -17.74 -5.31 11.98
C PHE A 26 -16.31 -5.06 11.50
N VAL A 27 -16.09 -4.14 10.55
CA VAL A 27 -14.73 -3.82 10.06
C VAL A 27 -13.92 -2.98 11.04
N ASN A 28 -14.58 -2.29 11.99
CA ASN A 28 -13.91 -1.52 13.03
C ASN A 28 -13.76 -2.23 14.38
N CYS A 29 -14.30 -3.44 14.58
CA CYS A 29 -14.11 -4.13 15.86
C CYS A 29 -12.62 -4.48 16.09
N HIS A 30 -12.21 -4.53 17.36
CA HIS A 30 -10.83 -4.75 17.71
C HIS A 30 -10.57 -6.26 17.86
N MET A 31 -9.79 -6.86 16.96
CA MET A 31 -9.62 -8.32 16.88
C MET A 31 -9.11 -9.00 18.16
N VAL A 32 -8.46 -8.26 19.06
CA VAL A 32 -8.05 -8.78 20.38
C VAL A 32 -9.25 -8.99 21.30
N ASN A 33 -10.34 -8.26 21.10
CA ASN A 33 -11.56 -8.40 21.88
C ASN A 33 -12.45 -9.56 21.39
N TYR A 34 -11.96 -10.40 20.47
CA TYR A 34 -12.76 -11.44 19.83
C TYR A 34 -13.54 -12.30 20.83
N ILE A 35 -12.89 -12.70 21.94
CA ILE A 35 -13.51 -13.52 22.98
C ILE A 35 -14.31 -12.66 23.96
N THR A 36 -13.77 -11.51 24.39
CA THR A 36 -14.38 -10.66 25.44
C THR A 36 -15.63 -9.93 25.00
N ASP A 37 -15.78 -9.66 23.70
CA ASP A 37 -16.92 -8.97 23.10
C ASP A 37 -17.77 -9.92 22.23
N GLU A 38 -17.58 -11.25 22.35
CA GLU A 38 -18.37 -12.30 21.66
C GLU A 38 -18.54 -12.02 20.15
N HIS A 39 -17.42 -11.73 19.48
CA HIS A 39 -17.44 -11.22 18.11
C HIS A 39 -18.11 -12.17 17.11
N TRP A 40 -17.97 -13.48 17.30
CA TRP A 40 -18.56 -14.49 16.41
C TRP A 40 -20.08 -14.40 16.46
N GLU A 41 -20.65 -14.36 17.65
CA GLU A 41 -22.08 -14.29 17.92
C GLU A 41 -22.65 -12.94 17.49
N HIS A 42 -21.92 -11.86 17.77
CA HIS A 42 -22.36 -10.49 17.55
C HIS A 42 -22.35 -10.10 16.06
N PHE A 43 -21.31 -10.47 15.31
CA PHE A 43 -21.13 -10.01 13.93
C PHE A 43 -21.44 -11.05 12.87
N VAL A 44 -21.36 -12.35 13.16
CA VAL A 44 -21.60 -13.39 12.15
C VAL A 44 -23.07 -13.79 12.16
N PRO A 45 -23.83 -13.54 11.07
CA PRO A 45 -25.26 -13.83 11.04
C PRO A 45 -25.54 -15.31 11.31
N GLN A 46 -26.65 -15.61 11.99
CA GLN A 46 -27.03 -16.99 12.34
C GLN A 46 -27.03 -17.92 11.13
N LYS A 47 -27.50 -17.46 9.96
CA LYS A 47 -27.55 -18.23 8.71
C LYS A 47 -26.16 -18.68 8.22
N LEU A 48 -25.09 -17.92 8.51
CA LEU A 48 -23.72 -18.35 8.23
C LEU A 48 -23.27 -19.35 9.30
N ARG A 49 -23.51 -19.05 10.59
CA ARG A 49 -23.05 -19.90 11.71
C ARG A 49 -23.59 -21.34 11.63
N VAL A 50 -24.84 -21.52 11.20
CA VAL A 50 -25.44 -22.87 11.06
C VAL A 50 -24.81 -23.73 9.95
N GLU A 51 -24.12 -23.13 8.99
CA GLU A 51 -23.41 -23.89 7.94
C GLU A 51 -22.10 -24.50 8.45
N VAL A 52 -21.57 -24.00 9.58
CA VAL A 52 -20.28 -24.42 10.14
C VAL A 52 -20.37 -24.80 11.62
N PRO A 53 -21.18 -25.80 12.00
CA PRO A 53 -21.39 -26.16 13.41
C PRO A 53 -20.17 -26.80 14.09
N THR A 54 -19.19 -27.28 13.32
CA THR A 54 -18.00 -27.95 13.86
C THR A 54 -16.69 -27.40 13.31
N ALA A 55 -15.59 -27.70 14.00
CA ALA A 55 -14.24 -27.39 13.55
C ALA A 55 -13.89 -28.00 12.18
N THR A 56 -14.48 -29.16 11.85
CA THR A 56 -14.31 -29.78 10.53
C THR A 56 -14.99 -28.97 9.45
N ASP A 57 -16.21 -28.50 9.70
CA ASP A 57 -16.98 -27.68 8.76
C ASP A 57 -16.28 -26.34 8.52
N VAL A 58 -15.74 -25.71 9.57
CA VAL A 58 -14.94 -24.49 9.41
C VAL A 58 -13.71 -24.71 8.53
N LYS A 59 -12.97 -25.80 8.72
CA LYS A 59 -11.81 -26.12 7.86
C LYS A 59 -12.23 -26.32 6.40
N GLN A 60 -13.34 -27.02 6.17
CA GLN A 60 -13.88 -27.24 4.82
C GLN A 60 -14.38 -25.94 4.20
N CYS A 61 -15.06 -25.09 4.96
CA CYS A 61 -15.49 -23.75 4.56
C CYS A 61 -14.30 -22.90 4.14
N ILE A 62 -13.23 -22.87 4.94
CA ILE A 62 -11.99 -22.15 4.61
C ILE A 62 -11.37 -22.68 3.30
N GLU A 63 -11.21 -24.01 3.16
CA GLU A 63 -10.63 -24.60 1.95
C GLU A 63 -11.46 -24.32 0.71
N THR A 64 -12.78 -24.47 0.78
CA THR A 64 -13.67 -24.28 -0.37
C THR A 64 -13.77 -22.81 -0.77
N LEU A 65 -14.00 -21.91 0.19
CA LEU A 65 -14.35 -20.52 -0.12
C LEU A 65 -13.13 -19.61 -0.21
N PHE A 66 -12.12 -19.78 0.63
CA PHE A 66 -10.97 -18.87 0.66
C PHE A 66 -9.80 -19.39 -0.14
N TRP A 67 -9.51 -20.69 -0.08
CA TRP A 67 -8.36 -21.25 -0.79
C TRP A 67 -8.67 -21.62 -2.24
N LYS A 68 -9.81 -22.29 -2.48
CA LYS A 68 -10.26 -22.63 -3.85
C LYS A 68 -11.04 -21.50 -4.51
N GLY A 69 -11.64 -20.60 -3.74
CA GLY A 69 -12.44 -19.49 -4.29
C GLY A 69 -13.78 -19.93 -4.89
N ASP A 70 -14.32 -21.08 -4.47
CA ASP A 70 -15.55 -21.62 -5.04
C ASP A 70 -16.78 -20.90 -4.50
N ARG A 71 -17.33 -19.96 -5.28
CA ARG A 71 -18.58 -19.22 -4.98
C ARG A 71 -19.85 -19.96 -5.41
N GLN A 72 -19.74 -21.13 -6.03
CA GLN A 72 -20.88 -21.93 -6.51
C GLN A 72 -21.14 -23.16 -5.64
N THR A 73 -20.41 -23.30 -4.52
CA THR A 73 -20.57 -24.41 -3.60
C THR A 73 -21.99 -24.53 -3.06
N GLN A 74 -22.51 -25.75 -3.05
CA GLN A 74 -23.79 -26.09 -2.39
C GLN A 74 -23.62 -26.39 -0.91
N GLN A 75 -22.38 -26.55 -0.43
CA GLN A 75 -22.09 -26.89 0.95
C GLN A 75 -22.18 -25.68 1.89
N PHE A 76 -21.73 -24.51 1.41
CA PHE A 76 -21.72 -23.26 2.18
C PHE A 76 -22.37 -22.09 1.40
N PRO A 77 -23.64 -22.22 0.97
CA PRO A 77 -24.28 -21.26 0.09
C PRO A 77 -24.43 -19.86 0.69
N GLU A 78 -24.69 -19.72 1.99
CA GLU A 78 -24.82 -18.42 2.66
C GLU A 78 -23.47 -17.71 2.76
N PHE A 79 -22.40 -18.42 3.10
CA PHE A 79 -21.05 -17.87 3.04
C PHE A 79 -20.63 -17.49 1.61
N ALA A 80 -20.94 -18.33 0.62
CA ALA A 80 -20.65 -18.05 -0.78
C ALA A 80 -21.34 -16.76 -1.25
N SER A 81 -22.64 -16.61 -0.91
CA SER A 81 -23.42 -15.41 -1.20
C SER A 81 -22.86 -14.17 -0.50
N PHE A 82 -22.50 -14.29 0.78
CA PHE A 82 -21.88 -13.21 1.55
C PHE A 82 -20.58 -12.71 0.92
N LEU A 83 -19.68 -13.64 0.57
CA LEU A 83 -18.39 -13.29 -0.06
C LEU A 83 -18.58 -12.72 -1.46
N ALA A 84 -19.49 -13.29 -2.26
CA ALA A 84 -19.80 -12.79 -3.59
C ALA A 84 -20.35 -11.35 -3.55
N ALA A 85 -21.18 -11.02 -2.55
CA ALA A 85 -21.69 -9.66 -2.37
C ALA A 85 -20.55 -8.64 -2.14
N GLY A 86 -19.54 -8.98 -1.34
CA GLY A 86 -18.36 -8.14 -1.14
C GLY A 86 -17.46 -8.06 -2.38
N GLU A 87 -17.32 -9.16 -3.12
CA GLU A 87 -16.55 -9.21 -4.36
C GLU A 87 -17.13 -8.30 -5.45
N LEU A 88 -18.45 -8.12 -5.48
CA LEU A 88 -19.11 -7.16 -6.38
C LEU A 88 -18.81 -5.70 -6.04
N GLN A 89 -18.32 -5.39 -4.84
CA GLN A 89 -18.05 -4.01 -4.40
C GLN A 89 -16.59 -3.59 -4.54
N ARG A 90 -15.66 -4.55 -4.51
CA ARG A 90 -14.24 -4.24 -4.72
C ARG A 90 -13.93 -3.91 -6.18
N LEU A 91 -12.84 -3.21 -6.40
CA LEU A 91 -12.22 -3.04 -7.71
C LEU A 91 -11.61 -4.37 -8.16
N THR A 92 -11.92 -4.77 -9.38
CA THR A 92 -11.46 -5.99 -10.04
C THR A 92 -10.87 -5.64 -11.40
N CYS A 93 -9.95 -6.46 -11.91
CA CYS A 93 -9.39 -6.25 -13.26
C CYS A 93 -10.45 -6.24 -14.38
N SER A 94 -11.63 -6.79 -14.12
CA SER A 94 -12.80 -6.73 -15.02
C SER A 94 -13.55 -5.40 -15.01
N ASP A 95 -13.30 -4.51 -14.06
CA ASP A 95 -13.96 -3.19 -13.97
C ASP A 95 -13.36 -2.20 -14.98
N THR A 96 -13.49 -2.49 -16.27
CA THR A 96 -12.95 -1.69 -17.38
C THR A 96 -13.56 -0.29 -17.48
N GLU A 97 -14.67 -0.03 -16.79
CA GLU A 97 -15.27 1.30 -16.66
C GLU A 97 -14.54 2.21 -15.67
N LEU A 98 -13.89 1.64 -14.64
CA LEU A 98 -13.26 2.38 -13.55
C LEU A 98 -11.73 2.26 -13.58
N LEU A 99 -11.24 1.08 -13.97
CA LEU A 99 -9.82 0.79 -14.09
C LEU A 99 -9.35 0.97 -15.53
N THR A 100 -8.17 1.53 -15.67
CA THR A 100 -7.45 1.62 -16.94
C THR A 100 -6.31 0.61 -16.91
N THR A 101 -6.26 -0.27 -17.90
CA THR A 101 -5.11 -1.18 -18.07
C THR A 101 -3.87 -0.39 -18.48
N VAL A 102 -2.68 -0.94 -18.26
CA VAL A 102 -1.44 -0.28 -18.72
C VAL A 102 -1.47 -0.16 -20.25
N GLU A 103 -1.94 -1.18 -20.95
CA GLU A 103 -2.07 -1.18 -22.40
C GLU A 103 -3.05 -0.12 -22.90
N ASP A 104 -4.20 0.04 -22.23
CA ASP A 104 -5.19 1.05 -22.63
C ASP A 104 -4.73 2.47 -22.27
N LEU A 105 -4.01 2.63 -21.17
CA LEU A 105 -3.36 3.90 -20.86
C LEU A 105 -2.32 4.24 -21.94
N GLU A 106 -1.50 3.29 -22.34
CA GLU A 106 -0.51 3.47 -23.42
C GLU A 106 -1.18 3.83 -24.75
N LYS A 107 -2.26 3.14 -25.14
CA LYS A 107 -3.05 3.49 -26.34
C LYS A 107 -3.70 4.87 -26.25
N GLN A 108 -4.10 5.32 -25.07
CA GLN A 108 -4.67 6.66 -24.89
C GLN A 108 -3.61 7.76 -24.92
N LEU A 109 -2.35 7.42 -24.64
CA LEU A 109 -1.22 8.35 -24.59
C LEU A 109 -0.41 8.37 -25.89
N LEU A 110 -0.42 7.28 -26.65
CA LEU A 110 0.31 7.10 -27.90
C LEU A 110 -0.67 6.92 -29.06
N ASP A 111 -0.69 7.88 -29.99
CA ASP A 111 -1.00 7.55 -31.40
C ASP A 111 0.16 6.66 -31.87
N ALA A 112 -0.04 5.34 -31.82
CA ALA A 112 0.75 4.20 -32.32
C ALA A 112 2.28 4.32 -32.56
N ASP A 113 2.99 3.21 -32.28
CA ASP A 113 4.37 2.88 -32.69
C ASP A 113 5.53 3.51 -31.89
N SER A 114 5.81 2.92 -30.73
CA SER A 114 7.20 2.83 -30.27
C SER A 114 7.43 1.55 -29.46
N GLU A 115 7.98 0.53 -30.11
CA GLU A 115 8.64 -0.59 -29.42
C GLU A 115 9.98 -0.09 -28.86
N GLN A 116 10.12 -0.02 -27.54
CA GLN A 116 11.43 0.03 -26.90
C GLN A 116 11.55 -1.07 -25.86
N ALA A 117 12.68 -1.78 -25.94
CA ALA A 117 12.99 -2.93 -25.10
C ALA A 117 13.26 -2.51 -23.64
N THR A 118 12.49 -3.05 -22.70
CA THR A 118 12.72 -2.91 -21.26
C THR A 118 13.90 -3.76 -20.78
N LEU A 119 15.00 -3.11 -20.38
CA LEU A 119 16.12 -3.73 -19.67
C LEU A 119 15.72 -4.05 -18.20
N SER A 120 15.77 -5.33 -17.79
CA SER A 120 15.54 -5.79 -16.41
C SER A 120 16.88 -6.01 -15.68
N ILE A 121 17.10 -5.35 -14.55
CA ILE A 121 18.32 -5.49 -13.73
C ILE A 121 17.94 -5.97 -12.33
N LYS A 122 18.23 -7.24 -12.04
CA LYS A 122 17.73 -7.97 -10.86
C LYS A 122 18.60 -7.88 -9.59
N GLU A 123 19.66 -7.08 -9.55
CA GLU A 123 20.59 -7.05 -8.42
C GLU A 123 20.41 -5.80 -7.51
N PHE A 124 20.68 -5.96 -6.20
CA PHE A 124 20.57 -4.96 -5.10
C PHE A 124 19.18 -4.71 -4.50
N MET A 125 18.17 -5.50 -4.85
CA MET A 125 16.79 -5.38 -4.35
C MET A 125 16.16 -6.76 -4.13
N SER A 126 15.16 -6.87 -3.26
CA SER A 126 14.31 -8.08 -3.24
C SER A 126 13.55 -8.18 -4.57
N ALA A 127 13.24 -9.40 -5.03
CA ALA A 127 12.49 -9.63 -6.29
C ALA A 127 11.24 -8.75 -6.43
N LYS A 128 10.46 -8.60 -5.35
CA LYS A 128 9.32 -7.67 -5.28
C LYS A 128 9.70 -6.22 -5.63
N LYS A 129 10.61 -5.64 -4.86
CA LYS A 129 11.01 -4.23 -5.05
C LYS A 129 11.62 -3.99 -6.44
N CYS A 130 12.33 -4.97 -6.98
CA CYS A 130 12.88 -4.90 -8.34
C CYS A 130 11.74 -4.78 -9.36
N HIS A 131 10.74 -5.66 -9.28
CA HIS A 131 9.56 -5.66 -10.14
C HIS A 131 8.80 -4.32 -10.06
N GLU A 132 8.54 -3.81 -8.85
CA GLU A 132 7.84 -2.53 -8.65
C GLU A 132 8.61 -1.36 -9.27
N VAL A 133 9.92 -1.27 -9.03
CA VAL A 133 10.75 -0.17 -9.53
C VAL A 133 10.92 -0.23 -11.04
N GLU A 134 11.09 -1.41 -11.62
CA GLU A 134 11.20 -1.57 -13.08
C GLU A 134 9.92 -1.13 -13.78
N ILE A 135 8.76 -1.62 -13.32
CA ILE A 135 7.47 -1.27 -13.91
C ILE A 135 7.18 0.22 -13.73
N THR A 136 7.38 0.77 -12.53
CA THR A 136 7.09 2.19 -12.25
C THR A 136 8.02 3.11 -13.05
N ALA A 137 9.31 2.79 -13.13
CA ALA A 137 10.26 3.60 -13.89
C ALA A 137 9.93 3.61 -15.39
N ALA A 138 9.58 2.45 -15.95
CA ALA A 138 9.16 2.33 -17.34
C ALA A 138 7.87 3.13 -17.61
N LEU A 139 6.87 3.00 -16.72
CA LEU A 139 5.63 3.76 -16.83
C LEU A 139 5.90 5.27 -16.81
N VAL A 140 6.60 5.78 -15.79
CA VAL A 140 6.91 7.22 -15.66
C VAL A 140 7.64 7.74 -16.90
N HIS A 141 8.61 7.00 -17.42
CA HIS A 141 9.30 7.38 -18.65
C HIS A 141 8.34 7.48 -19.84
N LYS A 142 7.49 6.47 -20.08
CA LYS A 142 6.47 6.52 -21.14
C LYS A 142 5.49 7.68 -20.98
N LEU A 143 5.05 7.98 -19.76
CA LEU A 143 4.18 9.13 -19.47
C LEU A 143 4.85 10.43 -19.90
N ILE A 144 6.13 10.61 -19.56
CA ILE A 144 6.92 11.80 -19.95
C ILE A 144 7.09 11.86 -21.47
N GLU A 145 7.50 10.77 -22.13
CA GLU A 145 7.66 10.74 -23.59
C GLU A 145 6.38 11.13 -24.32
N SER A 146 5.23 10.61 -23.87
CA SER A 146 3.93 10.95 -24.45
C SER A 146 3.57 12.43 -24.32
N ALA A 147 4.01 13.09 -23.23
CA ALA A 147 3.78 14.50 -22.98
C ALA A 147 4.83 15.42 -23.64
N SER A 148 6.04 14.91 -23.90
CA SER A 148 7.15 15.64 -24.54
C SER A 148 7.04 15.68 -26.06
N LYS A 149 6.36 14.73 -26.71
CA LYS A 149 6.12 14.75 -28.18
C LYS A 149 5.45 16.05 -28.70
N LYS A 150 4.90 16.89 -27.82
CA LYS A 150 4.23 18.15 -28.16
C LYS A 150 5.11 19.40 -28.04
N GLN A 151 6.25 19.36 -27.34
CA GLN A 151 7.15 20.52 -27.13
C GLN A 151 8.59 20.08 -26.82
N ASP A 152 9.57 20.82 -27.32
CA ASP A 152 11.03 20.64 -27.10
C ASP A 152 11.46 21.03 -25.67
N ASN A 153 10.79 20.46 -24.65
CA ASN A 153 10.93 20.87 -23.26
C ASN A 153 10.97 19.67 -22.30
N ASP A 154 12.12 19.51 -21.63
CA ASP A 154 12.41 18.41 -20.69
C ASP A 154 11.58 18.49 -19.40
N PHE A 155 11.17 17.33 -18.90
CA PHE A 155 10.52 17.19 -17.60
C PHE A 155 11.55 16.98 -16.48
N TYR A 156 11.29 17.62 -15.33
CA TYR A 156 11.86 17.22 -14.06
C TYR A 156 10.97 16.19 -13.39
N ILE A 157 11.57 15.14 -12.82
CA ILE A 157 10.86 14.18 -11.99
C ILE A 157 11.05 14.55 -10.52
N VAL A 158 9.96 14.66 -9.77
CA VAL A 158 9.99 14.77 -8.32
C VAL A 158 9.47 13.45 -7.75
N ASP A 159 10.32 12.70 -7.06
CA ASP A 159 9.95 11.43 -6.41
C ASP A 159 9.62 11.70 -4.92
N ALA A 160 8.32 11.65 -4.60
CA ALA A 160 7.78 11.90 -3.29
C ALA A 160 7.88 10.64 -2.41
N GLY A 161 8.59 10.74 -1.28
CA GLY A 161 8.85 9.60 -0.42
C GLY A 161 9.97 8.71 -0.96
N ASP A 162 11.02 9.34 -1.48
CA ASP A 162 12.15 8.70 -2.18
C ASP A 162 12.81 7.57 -1.37
N GLY A 163 12.75 7.66 -0.03
CA GLY A 163 13.24 6.63 0.87
C GLY A 163 14.71 6.32 0.61
N LYS A 164 14.99 5.12 0.09
CA LYS A 164 16.37 4.71 -0.23
C LYS A 164 16.79 5.08 -1.64
N GLY A 165 15.96 5.75 -2.43
CA GLY A 165 16.26 6.27 -3.76
C GLY A 165 16.07 5.29 -4.92
N TYR A 166 15.38 4.16 -4.72
CA TYR A 166 15.43 3.04 -5.68
C TYR A 166 14.85 3.44 -7.04
N LEU A 167 13.65 4.03 -7.04
CA LEU A 167 12.99 4.52 -8.24
C LEU A 167 13.77 5.68 -8.87
N SER A 168 14.11 6.72 -8.10
CA SER A 168 14.92 7.84 -8.57
C SER A 168 16.22 7.44 -9.24
N SER A 169 16.99 6.54 -8.61
CA SER A 169 18.25 6.06 -9.18
C SER A 169 18.06 5.31 -10.50
N ARG A 170 16.93 4.60 -10.65
CA ARG A 170 16.60 3.87 -11.87
C ARG A 170 16.25 4.82 -13.01
N LEU A 171 15.38 5.79 -12.74
CA LEU A 171 14.97 6.82 -13.68
C LEU A 171 16.17 7.64 -14.18
N ALA A 172 17.09 7.99 -13.29
CA ALA A 172 18.29 8.74 -13.62
C ALA A 172 19.33 7.92 -14.42
N LEU A 173 19.51 6.63 -14.12
CA LEU A 173 20.55 5.81 -14.75
C LEU A 173 20.12 5.15 -16.06
N GLN A 174 18.87 4.66 -16.13
CA GLN A 174 18.37 3.93 -17.29
C GLN A 174 17.78 4.86 -18.34
N TYR A 175 17.00 5.85 -17.90
CA TYR A 175 16.25 6.73 -18.78
C TYR A 175 16.85 8.14 -18.84
N TYR A 176 17.95 8.39 -18.13
CA TYR A 176 18.69 9.66 -18.11
C TYR A 176 17.86 10.88 -17.65
N HIS A 177 16.71 10.64 -17.01
CA HIS A 177 15.84 11.69 -16.49
C HIS A 177 16.49 12.47 -15.36
N ARG A 178 16.04 13.72 -15.19
CA ARG A 178 16.42 14.55 -14.04
C ARG A 178 15.48 14.25 -12.90
N VAL A 179 16.03 13.83 -11.76
CA VAL A 179 15.21 13.39 -10.62
C VAL A 179 15.62 14.13 -9.35
N LEU A 180 14.63 14.71 -8.68
CA LEU A 180 14.73 15.19 -7.31
C LEU A 180 13.92 14.25 -6.39
N GLY A 181 14.62 13.46 -5.60
CA GLY A 181 14.01 12.64 -4.57
C GLY A 181 13.78 13.42 -3.27
N ILE A 182 12.57 13.41 -2.73
CA ILE A 182 12.22 14.10 -1.49
C ILE A 182 11.77 13.09 -0.43
N ASP A 183 12.38 13.14 0.76
CA ASP A 183 11.99 12.32 1.91
C ASP A 183 12.00 13.13 3.20
N ALA A 184 11.01 12.92 4.07
CA ALA A 184 10.93 13.63 5.35
C ALA A 184 12.03 13.19 6.35
N ASN A 185 12.65 12.02 6.15
CA ASN A 185 13.68 11.47 7.02
C ASN A 185 15.07 11.65 6.40
N ALA A 186 15.87 12.57 6.94
CA ALA A 186 17.23 12.83 6.47
C ALA A 186 18.13 11.58 6.40
N LYS A 187 17.94 10.61 7.30
CA LYS A 187 18.69 9.35 7.28
C LYS A 187 18.40 8.53 6.02
N ASN A 188 17.18 8.59 5.49
CA ASN A 188 16.83 7.93 4.25
C ASN A 188 17.57 8.58 3.07
N THR A 189 17.56 9.92 3.00
CA THR A 189 18.31 10.73 2.04
C THR A 189 19.81 10.40 2.03
N GLU A 190 20.46 10.35 3.20
CA GLU A 190 21.87 9.97 3.32
C GLU A 190 22.14 8.54 2.80
N ASN A 191 21.26 7.59 3.16
CA ASN A 191 21.36 6.21 2.70
C ASN A 191 21.15 6.08 1.18
N ALA A 192 20.30 6.92 0.59
CA ALA A 192 20.08 6.96 -0.85
C ALA A 192 21.36 7.39 -1.57
N LEU A 193 22.00 8.48 -1.14
CA LEU A 193 23.28 8.95 -1.69
C LEU A 193 24.38 7.88 -1.58
N ALA A 194 24.53 7.25 -0.41
CA ALA A 194 25.53 6.20 -0.21
C ALA A 194 25.28 4.96 -1.10
N ARG A 195 24.01 4.62 -1.38
CA ARG A 195 23.64 3.53 -2.29
C ARG A 195 23.90 3.92 -3.74
N ASN A 196 23.59 5.14 -4.13
CA ASN A 196 23.80 5.65 -5.49
C ASN A 196 25.26 5.55 -5.91
N SER A 197 26.20 5.95 -5.05
CA SER A 197 27.63 5.82 -5.33
C SER A 197 28.07 4.38 -5.55
N LYS A 198 27.42 3.39 -4.92
CA LYS A 198 27.70 1.97 -5.15
C LYS A 198 27.09 1.50 -6.47
N LEU A 199 25.84 1.88 -6.75
CA LEU A 199 25.13 1.52 -7.97
C LEU A 199 25.83 2.07 -9.21
N GLN A 200 26.25 3.34 -9.16
CA GLN A 200 26.99 4.01 -10.22
C GLN A 200 28.26 3.24 -10.63
N ARG A 201 29.06 2.80 -9.64
CA ARG A 201 30.29 2.02 -9.89
C ARG A 201 30.00 0.64 -10.48
N ALA A 202 28.86 0.05 -10.14
CA ALA A 202 28.47 -1.28 -10.58
C ALA A 202 27.66 -1.27 -11.89
N TRP A 203 27.11 -0.12 -12.29
CA TRP A 203 26.08 0.00 -13.34
C TRP A 203 26.47 -0.68 -14.64
N ASN A 204 27.61 -0.32 -15.23
CA ASN A 204 28.05 -0.88 -16.52
C ASN A 204 28.20 -2.41 -16.46
N GLY A 205 28.68 -2.94 -15.33
CA GLY A 205 28.78 -4.38 -15.12
C GLY A 205 27.42 -5.06 -14.96
N LEU A 206 26.44 -4.38 -14.35
CA LEU A 206 25.07 -4.87 -14.20
C LEU A 206 24.32 -4.87 -15.53
N THR A 207 24.47 -3.82 -16.34
CA THR A 207 23.81 -3.71 -17.65
C THR A 207 24.29 -4.81 -18.60
N VAL A 208 25.62 -4.99 -18.72
CA VAL A 208 26.20 -6.09 -19.51
C VAL A 208 25.71 -7.45 -19.01
N ARG A 209 25.58 -7.62 -17.70
CA ARG A 209 25.08 -8.86 -17.11
C ARG A 209 23.62 -9.12 -17.48
N ALA A 210 22.78 -8.08 -17.42
CA ALA A 210 21.37 -8.15 -17.77
C ALA A 210 21.17 -8.46 -19.26
N GLU A 211 21.95 -7.82 -20.13
CA GLU A 211 21.96 -8.09 -21.58
C GLU A 211 22.33 -9.54 -21.89
N LEU A 212 23.42 -10.04 -21.29
CA LEU A 212 23.83 -11.44 -21.44
C LEU A 212 22.75 -12.42 -20.94
N GLN A 213 22.14 -12.13 -19.78
CA GLN A 213 21.03 -12.93 -19.28
C GLN A 213 19.80 -12.90 -20.19
N GLY A 214 19.51 -11.75 -20.81
CA GLY A 214 18.47 -11.60 -21.82
C GLY A 214 18.72 -12.44 -23.08
N GLN A 215 19.99 -12.71 -23.40
CA GLN A 215 20.41 -13.62 -24.47
C GLN A 215 20.48 -15.10 -24.02
N GLY A 216 19.99 -15.43 -22.81
CA GLY A 216 20.05 -16.79 -22.25
C GLY A 216 21.43 -17.18 -21.70
N ILE A 217 22.39 -16.27 -21.68
CA ILE A 217 23.76 -16.52 -21.21
C ILE A 217 23.84 -16.18 -19.72
N THR A 218 24.22 -17.14 -18.88
CA THR A 218 24.46 -16.89 -17.45
C THR A 218 25.95 -16.60 -17.21
N PRO A 219 26.37 -15.34 -17.03
CA PRO A 219 27.76 -15.01 -16.81
C PRO A 219 28.27 -15.54 -15.47
N LYS A 220 29.49 -16.11 -15.48
CA LYS A 220 30.18 -16.62 -14.28
C LYS A 220 30.31 -15.52 -13.22
N ARG A 221 30.06 -15.86 -11.96
CA ARG A 221 30.23 -14.94 -10.82
C ARG A 221 31.70 -14.50 -10.76
N ARG A 222 31.98 -13.21 -10.96
CA ARG A 222 33.35 -12.68 -10.86
C ARG A 222 33.91 -12.98 -9.47
N GLY A 223 35.06 -13.65 -9.42
CA GLY A 223 35.85 -13.83 -8.19
C GLY A 223 36.46 -12.49 -7.74
N LYS A 224 36.90 -12.41 -6.48
CA LYS A 224 37.47 -11.19 -5.86
C LYS A 224 38.67 -10.57 -6.61
N ASN A 225 39.28 -11.29 -7.56
CA ASN A 225 40.49 -10.89 -8.30
C ASN A 225 40.27 -10.84 -9.83
N ALA A 226 39.19 -10.22 -10.31
CA ALA A 226 39.05 -9.93 -11.74
C ALA A 226 39.70 -8.59 -12.08
N THR A 227 40.64 -8.60 -13.02
CA THR A 227 41.25 -7.41 -13.63
C THR A 227 40.17 -6.47 -14.17
N LYS A 228 40.33 -5.16 -13.91
CA LYS A 228 39.50 -4.09 -14.49
C LYS A 228 39.74 -4.06 -16.00
N GLU A 229 38.98 -4.84 -16.76
CA GLU A 229 38.84 -4.58 -18.19
C GLU A 229 38.12 -3.24 -18.38
N CYS A 230 38.65 -2.46 -19.32
CA CYS A 230 38.27 -1.10 -19.66
C CYS A 230 36.83 -1.07 -20.20
N GLY A 231 35.86 -0.99 -19.29
CA GLY A 231 34.48 -0.62 -19.64
C GLY A 231 34.37 0.90 -19.74
N ASN A 232 33.38 1.37 -20.51
CA ASN A 232 32.97 2.77 -20.58
C ASN A 232 32.99 3.44 -19.19
N PRO A 233 33.30 4.75 -19.09
CA PRO A 233 33.24 5.46 -17.81
C PRO A 233 31.87 5.25 -17.16
N ALA A 234 31.87 5.07 -15.84
CA ALA A 234 30.61 4.95 -15.09
C ALA A 234 29.76 6.20 -15.36
N PRO A 235 28.44 6.06 -15.59
CA PRO A 235 27.58 7.20 -15.87
C PRO A 235 27.67 8.19 -14.70
N LYS A 236 27.83 9.48 -14.97
CA LYS A 236 27.77 10.50 -13.93
C LYS A 236 26.32 10.66 -13.48
N LEU A 237 26.08 10.54 -12.18
CA LEU A 237 24.73 10.62 -11.61
C LEU A 237 24.35 12.06 -11.21
N ASP A 238 24.79 13.04 -11.99
CA ASP A 238 24.60 14.46 -11.68
C ASP A 238 23.14 14.88 -11.89
N ASN A 239 22.37 14.06 -12.62
CA ASN A 239 20.94 14.20 -12.87
C ASN A 239 20.04 13.67 -11.75
N TYR A 240 20.58 13.09 -10.66
CA TYR A 240 19.80 12.70 -9.48
C TYR A 240 20.28 13.47 -8.24
N LYS A 241 19.35 14.20 -7.62
CA LYS A 241 19.54 14.93 -6.37
C LYS A 241 18.51 14.48 -5.34
N THR A 242 18.81 14.68 -4.07
CA THR A 242 17.93 14.30 -2.96
C THR A 242 17.80 15.44 -1.97
N SER A 243 16.60 15.65 -1.42
CA SER A 243 16.32 16.68 -0.43
C SER A 243 15.56 16.11 0.77
N SER A 244 15.88 16.60 1.97
CA SER A 244 15.14 16.26 3.18
C SER A 244 14.13 17.34 3.52
N LYS A 245 12.90 17.16 3.03
CA LYS A 245 11.78 18.09 3.22
C LYS A 245 10.50 17.30 3.46
N PHE A 246 9.58 17.90 4.20
CA PHE A 246 8.22 17.40 4.34
C PHE A 246 7.37 17.99 3.20
N ILE A 247 6.71 17.14 2.42
CA ILE A 247 5.89 17.59 1.29
C ILE A 247 4.54 18.09 1.81
N THR A 248 4.20 19.32 1.47
CA THR A 248 2.89 19.93 1.70
C THR A 248 2.46 20.67 0.43
N THR A 249 1.20 21.11 0.37
CA THR A 249 0.68 21.92 -0.74
C THR A 249 1.38 23.29 -0.87
N GLN A 250 2.03 23.76 0.19
CA GLN A 250 2.78 25.02 0.21
C GLN A 250 4.25 24.86 -0.20
N LEU A 251 4.76 23.64 -0.34
CA LEU A 251 6.15 23.41 -0.71
C LEU A 251 6.37 23.75 -2.19
N ASP A 252 7.08 24.83 -2.48
CA ASP A 252 7.43 25.22 -3.85
C ASP A 252 8.43 24.24 -4.47
N LEU A 253 7.94 23.38 -5.38
CA LEU A 253 8.78 22.39 -6.05
C LEU A 253 9.70 23.02 -7.09
N CYS A 254 9.31 24.14 -7.71
CA CYS A 254 10.15 24.84 -8.69
C CYS A 254 11.38 25.44 -8.01
N ALA A 255 11.19 26.11 -6.87
CA ALA A 255 12.28 26.65 -6.07
C ALA A 255 13.24 25.54 -5.59
N LEU A 256 12.72 24.40 -5.13
CA LEU A 256 13.56 23.26 -4.75
C LEU A 256 14.35 22.68 -5.93
N LEU A 257 13.77 22.66 -7.14
CA LEU A 257 14.46 22.23 -8.34
C LEU A 257 15.58 23.22 -8.72
N ASP A 258 15.36 24.53 -8.57
CA ASP A 258 16.39 25.55 -8.78
C ASP A 258 17.56 25.40 -7.81
N GLU A 259 17.27 25.16 -6.53
CA GLU A 259 18.31 24.89 -5.52
C GLU A 259 19.11 23.62 -5.84
N SER A 260 18.44 22.58 -6.34
CA SER A 260 19.05 21.27 -6.58
C SER A 260 19.81 21.19 -7.91
N PHE A 261 19.41 21.99 -8.91
CA PHE A 261 19.97 22.00 -10.27
C PHE A 261 20.34 23.43 -10.71
N PRO A 262 21.29 24.11 -10.03
CA PRO A 262 21.59 25.53 -10.25
C PRO A 262 22.23 25.83 -11.61
N GLU A 263 22.92 24.86 -12.21
CA GLU A 263 23.61 25.00 -13.51
C GLU A 263 22.63 25.20 -14.69
N GLN A 264 21.33 25.14 -14.45
CA GLN A 264 20.29 25.13 -15.49
C GLN A 264 19.16 26.13 -15.25
N GLN A 265 19.47 27.24 -14.58
CA GLN A 265 18.61 28.41 -14.41
C GLN A 265 18.35 29.18 -15.73
N VAL A 266 18.07 28.48 -16.83
CA VAL A 266 17.54 29.12 -18.03
C VAL A 266 16.07 29.47 -17.72
N ASP A 267 15.60 30.65 -18.13
CA ASP A 267 14.23 31.22 -17.98
C ASP A 267 13.08 30.36 -18.58
N LYS A 268 13.30 29.06 -18.77
CA LYS A 268 12.28 28.10 -19.20
C LYS A 268 11.40 27.69 -18.02
N MET A 269 10.10 27.72 -18.24
CA MET A 269 9.11 27.19 -17.30
C MET A 269 9.39 25.70 -17.03
N LYS A 270 9.57 25.34 -15.76
CA LYS A 270 9.83 23.95 -15.35
C LYS A 270 8.55 23.13 -15.48
N ARG A 271 8.65 21.98 -16.15
CA ARG A 271 7.56 21.00 -16.26
C ARG A 271 7.89 19.85 -15.33
N ILE A 272 6.95 19.48 -14.45
CA ILE A 272 7.18 18.51 -13.39
C ILE A 272 6.31 17.27 -13.60
N CYS A 273 6.94 16.10 -13.53
CA CYS A 273 6.30 14.83 -13.30
C CYS A 273 6.46 14.48 -11.82
N LEU A 274 5.37 14.57 -11.06
CA LEU A 274 5.33 14.16 -9.66
C LEU A 274 5.04 12.66 -9.61
N THR A 275 5.99 11.89 -9.07
CA THR A 275 5.86 10.45 -8.89
C THR A 275 6.05 10.06 -7.43
N GLY A 276 5.68 8.84 -7.07
CA GLY A 276 5.95 8.29 -5.75
C GLY A 276 5.57 6.81 -5.67
N LEU A 277 6.54 5.97 -5.32
CA LEU A 277 6.34 4.53 -5.13
C LEU A 277 6.26 4.21 -3.64
N HIS A 278 5.08 3.77 -3.18
CA HIS A 278 4.73 3.57 -1.76
C HIS A 278 4.63 4.88 -0.97
N THR A 279 3.88 5.86 -1.49
CA THR A 279 3.55 7.07 -0.73
C THR A 279 2.68 6.69 0.48
N CYS A 280 3.28 6.68 1.67
CA CYS A 280 2.66 6.18 2.89
C CYS A 280 1.63 7.17 3.46
N GLY A 281 0.43 6.68 3.82
CA GLY A 281 -0.55 7.46 4.57
C GLY A 281 -0.95 8.74 3.83
N ASN A 282 -0.91 9.88 4.54
CA ASN A 282 -1.26 11.18 3.96
C ASN A 282 -0.41 11.59 2.77
N LEU A 283 0.84 11.13 2.64
CA LEU A 283 1.70 11.54 1.53
C LEU A 283 1.05 11.24 0.18
N ALA A 284 0.36 10.10 0.06
CA ALA A 284 -0.37 9.76 -1.16
C ALA A 284 -1.43 10.81 -1.51
N ALA A 285 -2.22 11.24 -0.52
CA ALA A 285 -3.23 12.28 -0.70
C ALA A 285 -2.60 13.65 -0.98
N THR A 286 -1.53 13.99 -0.27
CA THR A 286 -0.82 15.25 -0.44
C THR A 286 -0.21 15.37 -1.83
N CYS A 287 0.31 14.30 -2.43
CA CYS A 287 0.76 14.33 -3.82
C CYS A 287 -0.35 14.73 -4.81
N LEU A 288 -1.59 14.26 -4.59
CA LEU A 288 -2.74 14.67 -5.42
C LEU A 288 -3.09 16.15 -5.21
N GLN A 289 -3.01 16.63 -3.97
CA GLN A 289 -3.26 18.04 -3.64
C GLN A 289 -2.17 18.97 -4.16
N VAL A 290 -0.89 18.57 -4.10
CA VAL A 290 0.25 19.29 -4.68
C VAL A 290 0.13 19.35 -6.20
N PHE A 291 -0.20 18.21 -6.82
CA PHE A 291 -0.48 18.16 -8.26
C PHE A 291 -1.58 19.14 -8.63
N ASP A 292 -2.71 19.17 -7.91
CA ASP A 292 -3.79 20.13 -8.14
C ASP A 292 -3.31 21.59 -7.99
N ALA A 293 -2.67 21.90 -6.86
CA ALA A 293 -2.27 23.25 -6.47
C ALA A 293 -1.17 23.88 -7.34
N GLN A 294 -0.25 23.07 -7.91
CA GLN A 294 0.93 23.60 -8.60
C GLN A 294 0.82 23.51 -10.13
N PRO A 295 0.73 24.65 -10.85
CA PRO A 295 0.58 24.65 -12.32
C PRO A 295 1.70 23.90 -13.06
N ASN A 296 2.93 23.93 -12.53
CA ASN A 296 4.09 23.27 -13.10
C ASN A 296 4.06 21.72 -12.98
N CYS A 297 3.25 21.17 -12.08
CA CYS A 297 3.04 19.73 -11.96
C CYS A 297 2.04 19.26 -13.02
N GLU A 298 2.54 18.87 -14.19
CA GLU A 298 1.70 18.50 -15.33
C GLU A 298 1.37 17.02 -15.39
N ILE A 299 2.21 16.17 -14.79
CA ILE A 299 2.01 14.71 -14.74
C ILE A 299 2.05 14.25 -13.29
N LEU A 300 1.12 13.39 -12.91
CA LEU A 300 1.11 12.66 -11.66
C LEU A 300 1.18 11.15 -11.94
N CYS A 301 2.04 10.42 -11.23
CA CYS A 301 2.04 8.96 -11.17
C CYS A 301 2.27 8.50 -9.73
N ASN A 302 1.19 8.21 -9.00
CA ASN A 302 1.27 8.03 -7.56
C ASN A 302 0.76 6.66 -7.12
N ILE A 303 1.62 5.90 -6.42
CA ILE A 303 1.31 4.59 -5.86
C ILE A 303 1.25 4.73 -4.33
N GLY A 304 0.03 4.91 -3.82
CA GLY A 304 -0.22 5.05 -2.40
C GLY A 304 -0.17 3.72 -1.63
N CYS A 305 0.22 3.78 -0.37
CA CYS A 305 0.18 2.62 0.52
C CYS A 305 -0.20 3.00 1.95
N CYS A 306 -0.12 2.04 2.88
CA CYS A 306 -0.23 2.28 4.33
C CYS A 306 -1.44 3.11 4.77
N TYR A 307 -2.65 2.74 4.35
CA TYR A 307 -3.88 3.48 4.70
C TYR A 307 -4.11 3.66 6.21
N HIS A 308 -3.59 2.73 7.03
CA HIS A 308 -3.61 2.87 8.49
C HIS A 308 -2.96 4.16 9.00
N LEU A 309 -2.06 4.78 8.23
CA LEU A 309 -1.39 6.06 8.56
C LEU A 309 -2.13 7.29 8.02
N LEU A 310 -3.33 7.12 7.44
CA LEU A 310 -4.15 8.26 7.02
C LEU A 310 -4.72 8.99 8.23
N LYS A 311 -4.67 10.33 8.18
CA LYS A 311 -5.43 11.24 9.02
C LYS A 311 -6.78 11.50 8.36
N GLU A 312 -7.86 11.18 9.03
CA GLU A 312 -9.22 11.40 8.53
C GLU A 312 -9.82 12.70 9.04
N ARG A 313 -10.69 13.32 8.23
CA ARG A 313 -11.36 14.57 8.56
C ARG A 313 -12.40 14.42 9.67
N TYR A 314 -13.13 13.31 9.65
CA TYR A 314 -14.30 13.08 10.50
C TYR A 314 -14.11 11.92 11.48
N SER A 315 -12.86 11.53 11.75
CA SER A 315 -12.52 10.52 12.75
C SER A 315 -11.91 11.19 13.97
N ASP A 316 -12.20 10.66 15.16
CA ASP A 316 -11.62 11.12 16.42
C ASP A 316 -10.09 10.97 16.43
N GLN A 317 -9.42 11.69 17.33
CA GLN A 317 -7.96 11.59 17.46
C GLN A 317 -7.55 10.17 17.87
N GLU A 318 -6.83 9.50 16.97
CA GLU A 318 -6.33 8.16 17.22
C GLU A 318 -4.94 8.21 17.87
N PHE A 319 -4.66 7.28 18.78
CA PHE A 319 -3.35 7.14 19.39
C PHE A 319 -2.36 6.50 18.40
N PHE A 320 -1.46 7.30 17.81
CA PHE A 320 -0.44 6.85 16.86
C PHE A 320 0.94 6.74 17.46
N GLY A 321 1.71 5.77 16.96
CA GLY A 321 3.13 5.55 17.31
C GLY A 321 4.15 6.48 16.64
N ASN A 322 3.74 7.63 16.08
CA ASN A 322 4.64 8.63 15.48
C ASN A 322 4.01 10.04 15.50
N LYS A 323 3.67 10.53 16.70
CA LYS A 323 3.00 11.82 16.92
C LYS A 323 3.66 13.00 16.17
N ALA A 324 4.99 13.05 16.15
CA ALA A 324 5.75 14.12 15.48
C ALA A 324 5.46 14.27 13.98
N LEU A 325 5.28 13.17 13.23
CA LEU A 325 4.95 13.25 11.80
C LEU A 325 3.50 13.67 11.57
N MET A 326 2.60 13.32 12.48
CA MET A 326 1.19 13.74 12.41
C MET A 326 1.02 15.20 12.76
N ASP A 327 1.79 15.70 13.73
CA ASP A 327 1.75 17.12 14.13
C ASP A 327 2.20 18.03 12.97
N MET A 328 3.07 17.53 12.08
CA MET A 328 3.45 18.23 10.84
C MET A 328 2.42 18.10 9.71
N GLN A 329 1.44 17.18 9.81
CA GLN A 329 0.36 17.03 8.83
C GLN A 329 -0.80 17.96 9.16
N THR A 330 -0.86 19.08 8.45
CA THR A 330 -1.97 20.03 8.53
C THR A 330 -3.20 19.50 7.77
N GLU A 331 -2.99 18.86 6.62
CA GLU A 331 -4.04 18.39 5.72
C GLU A 331 -4.61 17.01 6.08
N TYR A 332 -5.83 16.74 5.62
CA TYR A 332 -6.51 15.44 5.76
C TYR A 332 -6.25 14.55 4.55
N GLY A 333 -6.03 13.25 4.80
CA GLY A 333 -5.79 12.25 3.76
C GLY A 333 -7.04 11.53 3.27
N PHE A 334 -8.17 11.66 3.99
CA PHE A 334 -9.48 11.12 3.62
C PHE A 334 -10.62 11.83 4.40
N PRO A 335 -11.81 12.04 3.81
CA PRO A 335 -12.08 11.98 2.37
C PRO A 335 -11.50 13.21 1.64
N LEU A 336 -11.07 13.00 0.40
CA LEU A 336 -10.58 14.04 -0.50
C LEU A 336 -11.66 14.61 -1.41
N SER A 337 -12.55 13.79 -1.96
CA SER A 337 -13.63 14.27 -2.82
C SER A 337 -14.61 15.13 -2.06
N ASP A 338 -15.13 16.17 -2.72
CA ASP A 338 -16.18 16.99 -2.15
C ASP A 338 -17.46 16.15 -1.94
N TYR A 339 -17.71 15.17 -2.81
CA TYR A 339 -18.82 14.21 -2.69
C TYR A 339 -18.84 13.43 -1.36
N LEU A 340 -17.71 12.86 -0.94
CA LEU A 340 -17.62 12.12 0.33
C LEU A 340 -17.48 13.05 1.53
N ARG A 341 -16.91 14.25 1.35
CA ARG A 341 -16.86 15.28 2.39
C ARG A 341 -18.26 15.75 2.79
N GLU A 342 -19.13 16.02 1.83
CA GLU A 342 -20.52 16.44 2.08
C GLU A 342 -21.33 15.38 2.83
N ARG A 343 -20.95 14.11 2.70
CA ARG A 343 -21.57 12.96 3.40
C ARG A 343 -20.91 12.63 4.74
N ASN A 344 -19.88 13.38 5.14
CA ASN A 344 -19.10 13.14 6.35
C ASN A 344 -18.58 11.70 6.48
N VAL A 345 -18.17 11.07 5.38
CA VAL A 345 -17.74 9.66 5.41
C VAL A 345 -16.45 9.51 6.21
N CYS A 346 -16.44 8.52 7.10
CA CYS A 346 -15.27 8.09 7.87
C CYS A 346 -15.07 6.57 7.74
N LEU A 347 -13.81 6.13 7.76
CA LEU A 347 -13.44 4.72 7.75
C LEU A 347 -13.25 4.20 9.17
N GLY A 348 -12.47 4.92 9.98
CA GLY A 348 -12.03 4.49 11.31
C GLY A 348 -10.76 3.65 11.29
N ARG A 349 -9.99 3.70 12.39
CA ARG A 349 -8.66 3.10 12.52
C ARG A 349 -8.57 1.66 12.03
N ASN A 350 -9.45 0.80 12.53
CA ASN A 350 -9.36 -0.64 12.31
C ASN A 350 -9.77 -0.99 10.88
N ALA A 351 -10.71 -0.24 10.28
CA ALA A 351 -11.00 -0.33 8.86
C ALA A 351 -9.79 0.11 8.01
N ARG A 352 -9.07 1.18 8.36
CA ARG A 352 -7.85 1.58 7.63
C ARG A 352 -6.70 0.58 7.79
N MET A 353 -6.59 -0.08 8.93
CA MET A 353 -5.69 -1.22 9.13
C MET A 353 -6.09 -2.43 8.28
N LEU A 354 -7.39 -2.68 8.15
CA LEU A 354 -7.93 -3.79 7.35
C LEU A 354 -7.76 -3.54 5.85
N ALA A 355 -8.09 -2.35 5.37
CA ALA A 355 -7.75 -1.87 4.03
C ALA A 355 -6.26 -2.01 3.74
N ALA A 356 -5.44 -2.11 4.80
CA ALA A 356 -4.02 -2.26 4.66
C ALA A 356 -3.53 -3.69 4.34
N GLN A 357 -4.40 -4.68 4.47
CA GLN A 357 -4.12 -6.10 4.30
C GLN A 357 -4.28 -6.54 2.83
N SER A 358 -3.83 -7.76 2.51
CA SER A 358 -3.88 -8.32 1.15
C SER A 358 -4.56 -9.67 1.15
N MET A 359 -5.77 -9.73 0.61
CA MET A 359 -6.52 -10.98 0.51
C MET A 359 -5.86 -11.94 -0.49
N GLU A 360 -5.39 -11.42 -1.62
CA GLU A 360 -4.76 -12.19 -2.70
C GLU A 360 -3.50 -12.91 -2.22
N ARG A 361 -2.67 -12.20 -1.45
CA ARG A 361 -1.47 -12.80 -0.85
C ARG A 361 -1.82 -13.85 0.20
N THR A 362 -2.78 -13.56 1.07
CA THR A 362 -3.25 -14.50 2.08
C THR A 362 -3.79 -15.77 1.43
N GLN A 363 -4.56 -15.64 0.35
CA GLN A 363 -5.07 -16.76 -0.44
C GLN A 363 -3.95 -17.55 -1.11
N ALA A 364 -3.00 -16.88 -1.78
CA ALA A 364 -1.89 -17.54 -2.46
C ALA A 364 -0.98 -18.30 -1.48
N ALA A 365 -0.79 -17.78 -0.27
CA ALA A 365 0.01 -18.41 0.78
C ALA A 365 -0.79 -19.42 1.64
N LYS A 366 -2.12 -19.49 1.48
CA LYS A 366 -3.05 -20.18 2.39
C LYS A 366 -2.77 -19.87 3.86
N GLU A 367 -2.56 -18.59 4.17
CA GLU A 367 -2.07 -18.14 5.47
C GLU A 367 -3.23 -17.83 6.44
N LEU A 368 -3.19 -18.45 7.61
CA LEU A 368 -4.11 -18.16 8.74
C LEU A 368 -3.54 -17.07 9.65
N PRO A 369 -4.36 -16.43 10.51
CA PRO A 369 -3.86 -15.40 11.41
C PRO A 369 -2.73 -15.92 12.29
N ASN A 370 -1.74 -15.06 12.54
CA ASN A 370 -0.63 -15.41 13.42
C ASN A 370 -1.15 -15.75 14.83
N ILE A 371 -0.61 -16.81 15.45
CA ILE A 371 -0.98 -17.27 16.81
C ILE A 371 -0.98 -16.15 17.86
N THR A 372 -0.12 -15.13 17.70
CA THR A 372 -0.10 -13.97 18.60
C THR A 372 -1.42 -13.20 18.63
N LEU A 373 -2.27 -13.30 17.61
CA LEU A 373 -3.60 -12.72 17.66
C LEU A 373 -4.47 -13.43 18.70
N TYR A 374 -4.49 -14.78 18.66
CA TYR A 374 -5.20 -15.60 19.64
C TYR A 374 -4.65 -15.37 21.06
N TYR A 375 -3.33 -15.37 21.23
CA TYR A 375 -2.71 -15.10 22.54
C TYR A 375 -3.03 -13.70 23.07
N ARG A 376 -3.13 -12.68 22.21
CA ARG A 376 -3.60 -11.36 22.66
C ARG A 376 -5.05 -11.41 23.11
N ALA A 377 -5.92 -12.15 22.43
CA ALA A 377 -7.31 -12.30 22.86
C ALA A 377 -7.44 -13.01 24.22
N LEU A 378 -6.58 -14.00 24.49
CA LEU A 378 -6.48 -14.60 25.83
C LEU A 378 -5.95 -13.61 26.87
N ILE A 379 -4.96 -12.78 26.53
CA ILE A 379 -4.51 -11.70 27.41
C ILE A 379 -5.64 -10.71 27.69
N GLU A 380 -6.51 -10.38 26.73
CA GLU A 380 -7.64 -9.47 26.97
C GLU A 380 -8.63 -10.04 27.98
N LEU A 381 -8.85 -11.36 28.01
CA LEU A 381 -9.61 -12.01 29.07
C LEU A 381 -8.95 -11.83 30.44
N LEU A 382 -7.64 -11.99 30.51
CA LEU A 382 -6.87 -11.77 31.75
C LEU A 382 -6.91 -10.29 32.17
N VAL A 383 -6.84 -9.35 31.22
CA VAL A 383 -7.04 -7.92 31.47
C VAL A 383 -8.42 -7.68 32.07
N CYS A 384 -9.48 -8.25 31.50
CA CYS A 384 -10.83 -8.11 32.05
C CYS A 384 -10.97 -8.69 33.47
N ARG A 385 -10.25 -9.78 33.78
CA ARG A 385 -10.27 -10.42 35.12
C ARG A 385 -9.49 -9.66 36.17
N HIS A 386 -8.29 -9.19 35.85
CA HIS A 386 -7.33 -8.68 36.84
C HIS A 386 -7.11 -7.16 36.78
N ALA A 387 -7.34 -6.53 35.63
CA ALA A 387 -7.11 -5.11 35.40
C ALA A 387 -8.13 -4.50 34.41
N PRO A 388 -9.45 -4.54 34.72
CA PRO A 388 -10.50 -4.17 33.77
C PRO A 388 -10.42 -2.72 33.27
N HIS A 389 -9.80 -1.82 34.04
CA HIS A 389 -9.53 -0.45 33.63
C HIS A 389 -8.57 -0.33 32.43
N LEU A 390 -7.81 -1.39 32.11
CA LEU A 390 -6.90 -1.43 30.97
C LEU A 390 -7.54 -2.02 29.69
N LYS A 391 -8.82 -2.44 29.74
CA LYS A 391 -9.54 -2.95 28.56
C LYS A 391 -9.53 -1.87 27.47
N ASN A 392 -9.15 -2.23 26.25
CA ASN A 392 -8.93 -1.31 25.12
C ASN A 392 -7.76 -0.31 25.25
N GLU A 393 -7.11 -0.18 26.42
CA GLU A 393 -5.95 0.69 26.61
C GLU A 393 -4.62 -0.05 26.45
N LEU A 394 -4.59 -1.35 26.79
CA LEU A 394 -3.37 -2.15 26.78
C LEU A 394 -2.89 -2.48 25.36
N GLN A 395 -1.70 -1.98 24.99
CA GLN A 395 -1.09 -2.26 23.68
C GLN A 395 0.17 -3.13 23.81
N VAL A 396 0.00 -4.45 23.67
CA VAL A 396 1.12 -5.42 23.70
C VAL A 396 2.14 -5.15 22.57
N GLY A 397 1.65 -4.83 21.37
CA GLY A 397 2.47 -4.69 20.17
C GLY A 397 3.20 -6.00 19.77
N LYS A 398 4.34 -5.87 19.08
CA LYS A 398 5.09 -7.02 18.55
C LYS A 398 5.90 -7.73 19.64
N VAL A 399 5.74 -9.05 19.74
CA VAL A 399 6.48 -9.98 20.62
C VAL A 399 6.89 -11.19 19.78
N ARG A 400 8.10 -11.71 20.01
CA ARG A 400 8.73 -12.80 19.24
C ARG A 400 9.54 -13.68 20.19
N LYS A 401 9.94 -14.88 19.73
CA LYS A 401 10.78 -15.84 20.45
C LYS A 401 10.10 -16.37 21.72
N PHE A 402 8.96 -17.02 21.52
CA PHE A 402 8.20 -17.74 22.55
C PHE A 402 7.80 -19.10 21.97
N GLN A 403 7.65 -20.10 22.82
CA GLN A 403 7.28 -21.46 22.42
C GLN A 403 5.81 -21.77 22.73
N ASN A 404 5.28 -21.21 23.81
CA ASN A 404 3.93 -21.47 24.29
C ASN A 404 3.26 -20.18 24.79
N PHE A 405 2.02 -20.29 25.29
CA PHE A 405 1.26 -19.14 25.79
C PHE A 405 1.88 -18.57 27.07
N TYR A 406 2.36 -19.42 27.99
CA TYR A 406 3.03 -18.98 29.22
C TYR A 406 4.23 -18.07 28.95
N GLU A 407 5.18 -18.52 28.12
CA GLU A 407 6.34 -17.71 27.73
C GLU A 407 5.92 -16.40 27.04
N TYR A 408 4.87 -16.44 26.21
CA TYR A 408 4.35 -15.24 25.58
C TYR A 408 3.84 -14.23 26.62
N VAL A 409 3.08 -14.68 27.61
CA VAL A 409 2.56 -13.85 28.71
C VAL A 409 3.72 -13.25 29.52
N GLN A 410 4.74 -14.02 29.86
CA GLN A 410 5.91 -13.53 30.61
C GLN A 410 6.68 -12.44 29.83
N LEU A 411 6.85 -12.61 28.52
CA LEU A 411 7.45 -11.58 27.67
C LEU A 411 6.57 -10.32 27.59
N CYS A 412 5.25 -10.48 27.53
CA CYS A 412 4.31 -9.35 27.54
C CYS A 412 4.35 -8.60 28.88
N ALA A 413 4.32 -9.32 30.00
CA ALA A 413 4.39 -8.76 31.35
C ALA A 413 5.65 -7.90 31.53
N LYS A 414 6.81 -8.44 31.14
CA LYS A 414 8.08 -7.69 31.15
C LYS A 414 8.05 -6.46 30.25
N LYS A 415 7.50 -6.57 29.05
CA LYS A 415 7.45 -5.46 28.09
C LYS A 415 6.53 -4.33 28.57
N LEU A 416 5.42 -4.68 29.21
CA LEU A 416 4.39 -3.75 29.68
C LEU A 416 4.64 -3.26 31.11
N ASN A 417 5.67 -3.77 31.79
CA ASN A 417 5.89 -3.60 33.23
C ASN A 417 4.63 -3.97 34.06
N ALA A 418 3.90 -4.99 33.62
CA ALA A 418 2.65 -5.44 34.24
C ALA A 418 2.94 -6.57 35.24
N THR A 419 3.18 -6.21 36.51
CA THR A 419 3.48 -7.18 37.58
C THR A 419 2.34 -8.18 37.81
N TRP A 420 1.09 -7.73 37.70
CA TRP A 420 -0.09 -8.58 37.82
C TRP A 420 -0.13 -9.68 36.76
N LEU A 421 0.32 -9.39 35.53
CA LEU A 421 0.33 -10.35 34.43
C LEU A 421 1.46 -11.37 34.58
N GLY A 422 2.62 -10.93 35.10
CA GLY A 422 3.76 -11.80 35.36
C GLY A 422 3.60 -12.72 36.57
N ALA A 423 2.69 -12.39 37.49
CA ALA A 423 2.39 -13.17 38.69
C ALA A 423 1.47 -14.37 38.44
N LEU A 424 0.88 -14.50 37.24
CA LEU A 424 -0.01 -15.61 36.89
C LEU A 424 0.78 -16.91 36.76
N GLU A 425 0.23 -17.98 37.33
CA GLU A 425 0.85 -19.30 37.33
C GLU A 425 0.69 -19.99 35.95
N GLU A 426 1.67 -20.84 35.60
CA GLU A 426 1.65 -21.56 34.31
C GLU A 426 0.40 -22.44 34.17
N ALA A 427 -0.01 -23.14 35.24
CA ALA A 427 -1.20 -23.99 35.24
C ALA A 427 -2.50 -23.21 34.96
N GLU A 428 -2.64 -22.00 35.50
CA GLU A 428 -3.80 -21.13 35.24
C GLU A 428 -3.87 -20.72 33.76
N LEU A 429 -2.72 -20.39 33.18
CA LEU A 429 -2.62 -19.94 31.80
C LEU A 429 -2.85 -21.09 30.81
N GLU A 430 -2.37 -22.30 31.11
CA GLU A 430 -2.63 -23.50 30.31
C GLU A 430 -4.11 -23.90 30.36
N GLU A 431 -4.75 -23.82 31.54
CA GLU A 431 -6.18 -24.07 31.69
C GLU A 431 -7.01 -23.10 30.86
N LEU A 432 -6.71 -21.80 30.95
CA LEU A 432 -7.36 -20.77 30.14
C LEU A 432 -7.21 -21.07 28.65
N ALA A 433 -5.98 -21.31 28.19
CA ALA A 433 -5.72 -21.57 26.78
C ALA A 433 -6.49 -22.79 26.27
N ARG A 434 -6.55 -23.87 27.05
CA ARG A 434 -7.27 -25.10 26.68
C ARG A 434 -8.78 -24.90 26.66
N SER A 435 -9.34 -24.17 27.63
CA SER A 435 -10.77 -23.88 27.69
C SER A 435 -11.27 -23.06 26.49
N CYS A 436 -10.43 -22.16 25.96
CA CYS A 436 -10.76 -21.32 24.82
C CYS A 436 -10.36 -21.93 23.46
N ASP A 437 -9.48 -22.93 23.42
CA ASP A 437 -8.96 -23.49 22.15
C ASP A 437 -10.04 -24.20 21.35
N VAL A 438 -11.11 -24.66 22.03
CA VAL A 438 -12.28 -25.31 21.41
C VAL A 438 -12.87 -24.46 20.28
N ASP A 439 -12.93 -23.14 20.44
CA ASP A 439 -13.55 -22.20 19.48
C ASP A 439 -12.53 -21.41 18.65
N ARG A 440 -11.24 -21.76 18.75
CA ARG A 440 -10.17 -21.06 18.03
C ARG A 440 -10.37 -21.08 16.52
N HIS A 441 -10.93 -22.15 15.98
CA HIS A 441 -11.19 -22.28 14.55
C HIS A 441 -12.18 -21.21 14.03
N TYR A 442 -13.14 -20.76 14.87
CA TYR A 442 -14.03 -19.66 14.51
C TYR A 442 -13.28 -18.32 14.43
N LEU A 443 -12.26 -18.08 15.27
CA LEU A 443 -11.40 -16.88 15.16
C LEU A 443 -10.67 -16.84 13.81
N GLU A 444 -10.21 -18.00 13.33
CA GLU A 444 -9.53 -18.13 12.04
C GLU A 444 -10.47 -17.80 10.87
N LEU A 445 -11.70 -18.33 10.88
CA LEU A 445 -12.72 -18.01 9.88
C LEU A 445 -13.18 -16.55 9.98
N PHE A 446 -13.42 -16.04 11.19
CA PHE A 446 -13.79 -14.64 11.42
C PHE A 446 -12.73 -13.67 10.88
N TYR A 447 -11.45 -13.98 11.10
CA TYR A 447 -10.34 -13.22 10.55
C TYR A 447 -10.42 -13.17 9.02
N LEU A 448 -10.64 -14.32 8.36
CA LEU A 448 -10.74 -14.39 6.90
C LEU A 448 -12.00 -13.66 6.36
N LEU A 449 -13.14 -13.77 7.04
CA LEU A 449 -14.34 -12.99 6.72
C LEU A 449 -14.05 -11.49 6.75
N ARG A 450 -13.38 -11.01 7.80
CA ARG A 450 -12.96 -9.61 7.86
C ARG A 450 -11.99 -9.26 6.74
N MET A 451 -10.99 -10.11 6.47
CA MET A 451 -10.02 -9.90 5.39
C MET A 451 -10.67 -9.71 4.02
N SER A 452 -11.84 -10.32 3.77
CA SER A 452 -12.59 -10.11 2.52
C SER A 452 -13.05 -8.66 2.29
N PHE A 453 -13.13 -7.83 3.35
CA PHE A 453 -13.46 -6.41 3.26
C PHE A 453 -12.25 -5.52 2.95
N ALA A 454 -11.02 -6.02 3.08
CA ALA A 454 -9.81 -5.25 2.78
C ALA A 454 -9.84 -4.60 1.38
N PRO A 455 -10.12 -5.34 0.28
CA PRO A 455 -10.17 -4.73 -1.06
C PRO A 455 -11.38 -3.80 -1.25
N VAL A 456 -12.49 -4.01 -0.52
CA VAL A 456 -13.67 -3.11 -0.57
C VAL A 456 -13.31 -1.74 0.03
N LEU A 457 -12.64 -1.73 1.19
CA LEU A 457 -12.20 -0.52 1.86
C LEU A 457 -11.11 0.21 1.05
N GLU A 458 -10.17 -0.53 0.44
CA GLU A 458 -9.18 0.05 -0.48
C GLU A 458 -9.87 0.70 -1.69
N SER A 459 -10.90 0.07 -2.25
CA SER A 459 -11.68 0.63 -3.36
C SER A 459 -12.34 1.96 -3.02
N LEU A 460 -12.91 2.09 -1.83
CA LEU A 460 -13.48 3.35 -1.33
C LEU A 460 -12.43 4.47 -1.28
N ILE A 461 -11.22 4.19 -0.78
CA ILE A 461 -10.12 5.17 -0.71
C ILE A 461 -9.63 5.56 -2.11
N LEU A 462 -9.49 4.60 -3.02
CA LEU A 462 -8.99 4.86 -4.38
C LEU A 462 -9.99 5.64 -5.22
N LEU A 463 -11.28 5.30 -5.13
CA LEU A 463 -12.34 6.01 -5.84
C LEU A 463 -12.55 7.43 -5.30
N ASP A 464 -12.43 7.66 -4.00
CA ASP A 464 -12.41 9.00 -3.41
C ASP A 464 -11.30 9.88 -4.02
N ARG A 465 -10.09 9.33 -4.15
CA ARG A 465 -8.93 10.02 -4.73
C ARG A 465 -9.09 10.29 -6.22
N LEU A 466 -9.61 9.32 -6.98
CA LEU A 466 -9.90 9.50 -8.41
C LEU A 466 -10.99 10.57 -8.60
N LEU A 467 -12.05 10.51 -7.81
CA LEU A 467 -13.15 11.47 -7.85
C LEU A 467 -12.67 12.87 -7.53
N TYR A 468 -11.84 13.05 -6.50
CA TYR A 468 -11.21 14.34 -6.18
C TYR A 468 -10.55 14.97 -7.41
N LEU A 469 -9.72 14.21 -8.14
CA LEU A 469 -9.07 14.73 -9.35
C LEU A 469 -10.10 15.13 -10.43
N LYS A 470 -11.15 14.33 -10.63
CA LYS A 470 -12.20 14.63 -11.61
C LYS A 470 -13.00 15.89 -11.24
N GLU A 471 -13.35 16.05 -9.96
CA GLU A 471 -14.06 17.22 -9.43
C GLU A 471 -13.24 18.50 -9.59
N ARG A 472 -11.91 18.40 -9.48
CA ARG A 472 -10.97 19.50 -9.71
C ARG A 472 -10.72 19.80 -11.20
N GLY A 473 -11.41 19.12 -12.11
CA GLY A 473 -11.32 19.35 -13.55
C GLY A 473 -10.23 18.55 -14.26
N HIS A 474 -9.48 17.70 -13.56
CA HIS A 474 -8.45 16.83 -14.15
C HIS A 474 -9.09 15.63 -14.83
N LYS A 475 -9.73 15.85 -15.99
CA LYS A 475 -10.47 14.83 -16.75
C LYS A 475 -9.58 13.67 -17.20
N LYS A 476 -8.30 13.92 -17.47
CA LYS A 476 -7.29 12.90 -17.80
C LYS A 476 -6.66 12.34 -16.53
N SER A 477 -7.47 11.64 -15.75
CA SER A 477 -7.03 10.95 -14.53
C SER A 477 -7.54 9.50 -14.56
N TYR A 478 -6.69 8.59 -14.11
CA TYR A 478 -6.85 7.16 -14.32
C TYR A 478 -6.45 6.41 -13.06
N LEU A 479 -7.19 5.36 -12.75
CA LEU A 479 -6.83 4.37 -11.76
C LEU A 479 -6.31 3.14 -12.50
N VAL A 480 -5.03 2.85 -12.34
CA VAL A 480 -4.30 1.85 -13.13
C VAL A 480 -3.98 0.65 -12.27
N ASN A 481 -4.38 -0.55 -12.70
CA ASN A 481 -3.90 -1.78 -12.11
C ASN A 481 -2.48 -2.06 -12.65
N LEU A 482 -1.47 -1.75 -11.83
CA LEU A 482 -0.07 -1.65 -12.24
C LEU A 482 0.77 -2.89 -11.90
N PHE A 483 0.53 -3.53 -10.75
CA PHE A 483 1.33 -4.68 -10.30
C PHE A 483 0.50 -5.94 -10.15
N ASP A 484 1.16 -7.09 -10.14
CA ASP A 484 0.56 -8.32 -9.66
C ASP A 484 0.24 -8.21 -8.16
N ALA A 485 -1.03 -8.42 -7.76
CA ALA A 485 -1.50 -8.22 -6.39
C ALA A 485 -0.87 -9.21 -5.36
N VAL A 486 -0.37 -10.37 -5.81
CA VAL A 486 0.32 -11.33 -4.94
C VAL A 486 1.76 -10.85 -4.67
N ILE A 487 2.48 -10.46 -5.73
CA ILE A 487 3.86 -9.94 -5.66
C ILE A 487 3.88 -8.58 -4.95
N SER A 488 3.05 -7.65 -5.38
CA SER A 488 2.82 -6.37 -4.72
C SER A 488 1.33 -6.09 -4.47
N PRO A 489 0.88 -6.27 -3.22
CA PRO A 489 -0.49 -5.99 -2.82
C PRO A 489 -0.96 -4.57 -3.10
N ARG A 490 -0.03 -3.60 -3.16
CA ARG A 490 -0.35 -2.21 -3.47
C ARG A 490 -0.17 -1.96 -4.95
N HIS A 491 -1.09 -2.56 -5.68
CA HIS A 491 -0.99 -2.72 -7.12
C HIS A 491 -1.64 -1.58 -7.91
N TYR A 492 -2.35 -0.65 -7.27
CA TYR A 492 -2.99 0.46 -7.97
C TYR A 492 -2.11 1.71 -8.02
N ALA A 493 -2.04 2.33 -9.19
CA ALA A 493 -1.46 3.65 -9.41
C ALA A 493 -2.55 4.65 -9.81
N ILE A 494 -2.46 5.88 -9.29
CA ILE A 494 -3.27 7.01 -9.78
C ILE A 494 -2.38 7.81 -10.73
N VAL A 495 -2.79 7.87 -12.00
CA VAL A 495 -2.10 8.62 -13.04
C VAL A 495 -2.97 9.80 -13.46
N ALA A 496 -2.41 11.00 -13.57
CA ALA A 496 -3.16 12.17 -14.05
C ALA A 496 -2.31 13.12 -14.88
N PHE A 497 -2.97 13.84 -15.78
CA PHE A 497 -2.38 14.86 -16.64
C PHE A 497 -3.16 16.16 -16.53
N LYS A 498 -2.44 17.28 -16.43
CA LYS A 498 -3.05 18.59 -16.66
C LYS A 498 -3.25 18.79 -18.15
N SER A 499 -4.43 19.31 -18.51
CA SER A 499 -4.68 19.78 -19.86
C SER A 499 -4.45 21.28 -19.84
N HIS A 500 -3.40 21.73 -20.52
CA HIS A 500 -3.18 23.14 -20.80
C HIS A 500 -4.05 23.58 -21.97
#